data_AF-A0A2B0U5Y0-F1
#
_entry.id   AF-A0A2B0U5Y0-F1
#
_cell.length_a   1.000
_cell.length_b   1.000
_cell.length_c   1.000
_cell.angle_alpha   90.00
_cell.angle_beta   90.00
_cell.angle_gamma   90.00
#
_symmetry.space_group_name_H-M   'P 1'
#
loop_
_entity.id
_entity.type
_entity.pdbx_description
1 polymer ?
#
loop_
_entity_poly.entity_id
_entity_poly.type
_entity_poly.pdbx_seq_one_letter_code
_entity_poly.pdbx_strand_id
1 'polypeptide(L)'
;MKYILDRTYARELLEWAYEQNPGPWFEHSRNVALATEKIVVELINNGYDLDADIAYNAALLHDIGRYKGFTKSVIHSYDGYMHMNDLGYTGNAIICVTHSFPCKNEHLDIAAEWSLVPDYMESRLVDILNEHSNYDLYNKVITLCDALADADGFTTLERRLISVGLRHGTTSHTSLHWKGFYTIKTELESLIGKSIYTLLPDVEKSIYENMEY
;
A
#
# COMPACT_ATOMS: atom_id res chain seq x y z
N MET A 1 12.54 -2.31 -13.94
CA MET A 1 11.84 -3.47 -13.33
C MET A 1 10.62 -3.78 -14.18
N LYS A 2 10.14 -5.03 -14.22
CA LYS A 2 8.99 -5.40 -15.08
C LYS A 2 7.69 -5.21 -14.29
N TYR A 3 6.76 -4.42 -14.85
CA TYR A 3 5.43 -4.18 -14.29
C TYR A 3 4.34 -4.78 -15.17
N ILE A 4 3.17 -5.03 -14.58
CA ILE A 4 1.95 -5.35 -15.33
C ILE A 4 1.37 -4.05 -15.91
N LEU A 5 1.19 -4.00 -17.23
CA LEU A 5 0.56 -2.87 -17.93
C LEU A 5 -0.90 -3.14 -18.30
N ASP A 6 -1.25 -4.40 -18.56
CA ASP A 6 -2.62 -4.76 -18.94
C ASP A 6 -3.55 -4.77 -17.72
N ARG A 7 -4.45 -3.79 -17.64
CA ARG A 7 -5.47 -3.68 -16.59
C ARG A 7 -6.44 -4.86 -16.57
N THR A 8 -6.67 -5.53 -17.69
CA THR A 8 -7.54 -6.71 -17.72
C THR A 8 -6.87 -7.85 -16.98
N TYR A 9 -5.61 -8.14 -17.33
CA TYR A 9 -4.83 -9.15 -16.63
C TYR A 9 -4.65 -8.85 -15.13
N ALA A 10 -4.42 -7.59 -14.75
CA ALA A 10 -4.32 -7.22 -13.34
C ALA A 10 -5.63 -7.48 -12.57
N ARG A 11 -6.79 -7.20 -13.18
CA ARG A 11 -8.10 -7.50 -12.58
C ARG A 11 -8.36 -9.00 -12.47
N GLU A 12 -8.03 -9.77 -13.51
CA GLU A 12 -8.15 -11.24 -13.48
C GLU A 12 -7.33 -11.86 -12.34
N LEU A 13 -6.10 -11.36 -12.10
CA LEU A 13 -5.29 -11.79 -10.96
C LEU A 13 -5.93 -11.44 -9.62
N LEU A 14 -6.45 -10.22 -9.47
CA LEU A 14 -7.12 -9.80 -8.25
C LEU A 14 -8.39 -10.64 -7.98
N GLU A 15 -9.20 -10.88 -9.01
CA GLU A 15 -10.40 -11.72 -8.96
C GLU A 15 -10.06 -13.16 -8.56
N TRP A 16 -9.04 -13.76 -9.20
CA TRP A 16 -8.55 -15.08 -8.82
C TRP A 16 -8.14 -15.16 -7.34
N ALA A 17 -7.39 -14.17 -6.85
CA ALA A 17 -6.94 -14.13 -5.46
C ALA A 17 -8.11 -13.96 -4.48
N TYR A 18 -9.13 -13.18 -4.87
CA TYR A 18 -10.37 -13.03 -4.11
C TYR A 18 -11.15 -14.34 -4.02
N GLU A 19 -11.24 -15.11 -5.11
CA GLU A 19 -11.87 -16.43 -5.09
C GLU A 19 -11.19 -17.39 -4.11
N GLN A 20 -9.86 -17.27 -3.92
CA GLN A 20 -9.13 -18.08 -2.93
C GLN A 20 -9.40 -17.65 -1.48
N ASN A 21 -9.55 -16.34 -1.25
CA ASN A 21 -9.77 -15.79 0.09
C ASN A 21 -10.64 -14.51 0.04
N PRO A 22 -11.98 -14.66 0.06
CA PRO A 22 -12.88 -13.50 0.04
C PRO A 22 -12.73 -12.64 1.29
N GLY A 23 -12.67 -11.32 1.12
CA GLY A 23 -12.63 -10.38 2.25
C GLY A 23 -12.62 -8.91 1.84
N PRO A 24 -12.65 -7.99 2.83
CA PRO A 24 -12.70 -6.54 2.58
C PRO A 24 -11.44 -6.00 1.87
N TRP A 25 -10.34 -6.76 1.89
CA TRP A 25 -9.09 -6.39 1.22
C TRP A 25 -9.22 -6.25 -0.30
N PHE A 26 -10.21 -6.90 -0.91
CA PHE A 26 -10.48 -6.79 -2.34
C PHE A 26 -10.95 -5.38 -2.72
N GLU A 27 -11.97 -4.87 -2.03
CA GLU A 27 -12.46 -3.50 -2.25
C GLU A 27 -11.44 -2.46 -1.79
N HIS A 28 -10.71 -2.73 -0.70
CA HIS A 28 -9.55 -1.93 -0.29
C HIS A 28 -8.55 -1.77 -1.43
N SER A 29 -8.12 -2.87 -2.06
CA SER A 29 -7.14 -2.84 -3.16
C SER A 29 -7.64 -2.06 -4.37
N ARG A 30 -8.94 -2.15 -4.68
CA ARG A 30 -9.57 -1.36 -5.74
C ARG A 30 -9.56 0.13 -5.40
N ASN A 31 -9.87 0.50 -4.17
CA ASN A 31 -9.83 1.89 -3.71
C ASN A 31 -8.40 2.43 -3.69
N VAL A 32 -7.41 1.67 -3.22
CA VAL A 32 -5.98 2.03 -3.29
C VAL A 32 -5.58 2.33 -4.74
N ALA A 33 -5.95 1.48 -5.70
CA ALA A 33 -5.67 1.72 -7.11
C ALA A 33 -6.30 3.01 -7.66
N LEU A 34 -7.55 3.30 -7.28
CA LEU A 34 -8.23 4.54 -7.67
C LEU A 34 -7.60 5.79 -7.05
N ALA A 35 -7.20 5.74 -5.77
CA ALA A 35 -6.47 6.84 -5.13
C ALA A 35 -5.12 7.07 -5.81
N THR A 36 -4.37 5.99 -6.08
CA THR A 36 -3.07 6.03 -6.74
C THR A 36 -3.18 6.66 -8.12
N GLU A 37 -4.13 6.23 -8.95
CA GLU A 37 -4.33 6.80 -10.29
C GLU A 37 -4.60 8.31 -10.23
N LYS A 38 -5.47 8.77 -9.33
CA LYS A 38 -5.79 10.19 -9.18
C LYS A 38 -4.56 11.02 -8.84
N ILE A 39 -3.73 10.54 -7.91
CA ILE A 39 -2.51 11.21 -7.49
C ILE A 39 -1.45 11.19 -8.60
N VAL A 40 -1.27 10.05 -9.27
CA VAL A 40 -0.29 9.90 -10.35
C VAL A 40 -0.66 10.75 -11.56
N VAL A 41 -1.93 10.82 -11.94
CA VAL A 41 -2.40 11.71 -13.01
C VAL A 41 -2.11 13.17 -12.70
N GLU A 42 -2.30 13.60 -11.45
CA GLU A 42 -1.93 14.97 -11.04
C GLU A 42 -0.41 15.20 -11.13
N LEU A 43 0.41 14.24 -10.72
CA LEU A 43 1.87 14.32 -10.90
C LEU A 43 2.25 14.39 -12.39
N ILE A 44 1.62 13.59 -13.26
CA ILE A 44 1.86 13.66 -14.71
C ILE A 44 1.51 15.06 -15.25
N ASN A 45 0.38 15.64 -14.82
CA ASN A 45 -0.01 17.00 -15.20
C ASN A 45 1.00 18.06 -14.73
N ASN A 46 1.71 17.80 -13.63
CA ASN A 46 2.80 18.65 -13.13
C ASN A 46 4.17 18.34 -13.76
N GLY A 47 4.22 17.49 -14.79
CA GLY A 47 5.41 17.25 -15.61
C GLY A 47 6.31 16.12 -15.11
N TYR A 48 5.84 15.25 -14.21
CA TYR A 48 6.57 14.05 -13.81
C TYR A 48 6.36 12.92 -14.82
N ASP A 49 7.45 12.24 -15.19
CA ASP A 49 7.45 11.09 -16.10
C ASP A 49 6.99 9.82 -15.37
N LEU A 50 5.68 9.59 -15.37
CA LEU A 50 5.01 8.44 -14.74
C LEU A 50 3.99 7.83 -15.71
N ASP A 51 3.67 6.57 -15.47
CA ASP A 51 2.71 5.78 -16.22
C ASP A 51 1.55 5.41 -15.29
N ALA A 52 0.34 5.82 -15.67
CA ALA A 52 -0.86 5.61 -14.87
C ALA A 52 -1.25 4.12 -14.79
N ASP A 53 -0.98 3.32 -15.82
CA ASP A 53 -1.30 1.90 -15.84
C ASP A 53 -0.33 1.11 -14.96
N ILE A 54 0.96 1.45 -14.97
CA ILE A 54 1.94 0.90 -14.01
C ILE A 54 1.46 1.17 -12.58
N ALA A 55 1.14 2.43 -12.27
CA ALA A 55 0.74 2.82 -10.93
C ALA A 55 -0.55 2.14 -10.48
N TYR A 56 -1.58 2.15 -11.34
CA TYR A 56 -2.87 1.53 -11.07
C TYR A 56 -2.74 0.03 -10.84
N ASN A 57 -2.06 -0.70 -11.73
CA ASN A 57 -1.96 -2.15 -11.64
C ASN A 57 -1.09 -2.61 -10.46
N ALA A 58 0.00 -1.89 -10.17
CA ALA A 58 0.83 -2.19 -9.00
C ALA A 58 0.07 -1.93 -7.69
N ALA A 59 -0.70 -0.84 -7.62
CA ALA A 59 -1.57 -0.53 -6.49
C ALA A 59 -2.70 -1.55 -6.32
N LEU A 60 -3.34 -1.96 -7.41
CA LEU A 60 -4.43 -2.95 -7.40
C LEU A 60 -3.98 -4.30 -6.82
N LEU A 61 -2.71 -4.63 -6.99
CA LEU A 61 -2.14 -5.93 -6.64
C LEU A 61 -1.21 -5.89 -5.42
N HIS A 62 -1.12 -4.75 -4.71
CA HIS A 62 -0.19 -4.61 -3.58
C HIS A 62 -0.43 -5.67 -2.49
N ASP A 63 -1.70 -6.00 -2.26
CA ASP A 63 -2.18 -6.91 -1.21
C ASP A 63 -2.41 -8.34 -1.72
N ILE A 64 -2.00 -8.67 -2.96
CA ILE A 64 -2.38 -9.93 -3.64
C ILE A 64 -2.07 -11.18 -2.82
N GLY A 65 -1.01 -11.17 -2.01
CA GLY A 65 -0.61 -12.30 -1.16
C GLY A 65 -1.66 -12.75 -0.16
N ARG A 66 -2.69 -11.94 0.09
CA ARG A 66 -3.88 -12.34 0.86
C ARG A 66 -4.64 -13.52 0.26
N TYR A 67 -4.37 -13.94 -0.99
CA TYR A 67 -4.91 -15.20 -1.54
C TYR A 67 -4.62 -16.43 -0.65
N LYS A 68 -3.55 -16.39 0.17
CA LYS A 68 -3.21 -17.48 1.11
C LYS A 68 -4.03 -17.50 2.40
N GLY A 69 -4.90 -16.53 2.63
CA GLY A 69 -5.73 -16.42 3.82
C GLY A 69 -5.46 -15.16 4.65
N PHE A 70 -6.21 -15.03 5.74
CA PHE A 70 -6.05 -13.91 6.68
C PHE A 70 -4.78 -14.06 7.52
N THR A 71 -3.90 -13.06 7.44
CA THR A 71 -2.72 -12.93 8.33
C THR A 71 -2.78 -11.59 9.06
N LYS A 72 -2.49 -11.60 10.36
CA LYS A 72 -2.45 -10.37 11.18
C LYS A 72 -1.19 -9.53 10.96
N SER A 73 -0.21 -10.07 10.25
CA SER A 73 1.08 -9.43 9.97
C SER A 73 1.33 -9.24 8.47
N VAL A 74 2.52 -8.72 8.15
CA VAL A 74 3.06 -8.52 6.79
C VAL A 74 3.43 -9.83 6.05
N ILE A 75 2.93 -10.98 6.48
CA ILE A 75 3.11 -12.26 5.77
C ILE A 75 2.54 -12.17 4.34
N HIS A 76 1.39 -11.52 4.16
CA HIS A 76 0.81 -11.27 2.84
C HIS A 76 1.76 -10.50 1.91
N SER A 77 2.59 -9.61 2.44
CA SER A 77 3.59 -8.86 1.68
C SER A 77 4.65 -9.80 1.08
N TYR A 78 5.13 -10.77 1.88
CA TYR A 78 6.05 -11.82 1.41
C TYR A 78 5.39 -12.74 0.39
N ASP A 79 4.17 -13.20 0.66
CA ASP A 79 3.45 -14.11 -0.23
C ASP A 79 3.11 -13.46 -1.57
N GLY A 80 2.77 -12.17 -1.57
CA GLY A 80 2.54 -11.37 -2.76
C GLY A 80 3.82 -11.18 -3.57
N TYR A 81 4.94 -10.87 -2.90
CA TYR A 81 6.25 -10.79 -3.54
C TYR A 81 6.61 -12.08 -4.27
N MET A 82 6.51 -13.23 -3.58
CA MET A 82 6.84 -14.52 -4.17
C MET A 82 5.97 -14.82 -5.39
N HIS A 83 4.66 -14.62 -5.27
CA HIS A 83 3.72 -14.86 -6.36
C HIS A 83 4.02 -13.98 -7.59
N MET A 84 4.19 -12.67 -7.41
CA MET A 84 4.48 -11.74 -8.52
C MET A 84 5.86 -11.98 -9.12
N ASN A 85 6.85 -12.36 -8.31
CA ASN A 85 8.18 -12.70 -8.77
C ASN A 85 8.18 -13.99 -9.62
N ASP A 86 7.42 -15.00 -9.21
CA ASP A 86 7.27 -16.25 -9.97
C ASP A 86 6.58 -16.03 -11.33
N LEU A 87 5.65 -15.07 -11.41
CA LEU A 87 5.06 -14.59 -12.67
C LEU A 87 6.01 -13.69 -13.49
N GLY A 88 7.16 -13.32 -12.94
CA GLY A 88 8.19 -12.50 -13.58
C GLY A 88 7.92 -10.99 -13.53
N TYR A 89 6.99 -10.51 -12.70
CA TYR A 89 6.66 -9.08 -12.54
C TYR A 89 7.36 -8.49 -11.31
N THR A 90 8.69 -8.34 -11.40
CA THR A 90 9.54 -7.90 -10.29
C THR A 90 9.18 -6.52 -9.74
N GLY A 91 8.67 -5.61 -10.57
CA GLY A 91 8.21 -4.29 -10.13
C GLY A 91 6.97 -4.38 -9.22
N ASN A 92 5.99 -5.20 -9.61
CA ASN A 92 4.81 -5.49 -8.79
C ASN A 92 5.20 -6.22 -7.50
N ALA A 93 6.11 -7.20 -7.58
CA ALA A 93 6.58 -7.95 -6.42
C ALA A 93 7.16 -7.04 -5.34
N ILE A 94 8.00 -6.07 -5.72
CA ILE A 94 8.59 -5.11 -4.79
C ILE A 94 7.51 -4.26 -4.12
N ILE A 95 6.49 -3.80 -4.85
CA ILE A 95 5.36 -3.05 -4.29
C ILE A 95 4.58 -3.86 -3.26
N CYS A 96 4.42 -5.17 -3.47
CA CYS A 96 3.81 -6.04 -2.46
C CYS A 96 4.55 -6.00 -1.12
N VAL A 97 5.86 -5.70 -1.12
CA VAL A 97 6.64 -5.52 0.11
C VAL A 97 6.60 -4.08 0.59
N THR A 98 7.03 -3.14 -0.26
CA THR A 98 7.35 -1.77 0.16
C THR A 98 6.14 -0.97 0.68
N HIS A 99 4.92 -1.28 0.21
CA HIS A 99 3.72 -0.56 0.62
C HIS A 99 3.47 -0.61 2.14
N SER A 100 3.90 -1.69 2.82
CA SER A 100 3.70 -1.85 4.26
C SER A 100 4.74 -1.09 5.10
N PHE A 101 5.75 -0.45 4.49
CA PHE A 101 6.89 0.16 5.18
C PHE A 101 7.10 1.62 4.75
N PRO A 102 6.34 2.58 5.30
CA PRO A 102 6.50 4.02 5.03
C PRO A 102 7.84 4.59 5.54
N CYS A 103 8.54 3.87 6.43
CA CYS A 103 9.88 4.19 6.92
C CYS A 103 10.99 3.38 6.22
N LYS A 104 10.69 2.77 5.06
CA LYS A 104 11.65 1.98 4.27
C LYS A 104 12.23 0.82 5.11
N ASN A 105 13.55 0.70 5.19
CA ASN A 105 14.24 -0.34 5.95
C ASN A 105 14.56 0.07 7.40
N GLU A 106 14.06 1.22 7.86
CA GLU A 106 14.24 1.65 9.25
C GLU A 106 13.13 1.06 10.13
N HIS A 107 13.54 0.41 11.22
CA HIS A 107 12.62 -0.10 12.25
C HIS A 107 11.51 -1.00 11.69
N LEU A 108 11.91 -2.04 10.97
CA LEU A 108 11.01 -3.00 10.31
C LEU A 108 10.08 -3.73 11.30
N ASP A 109 10.54 -3.90 12.54
CA ASP A 109 9.82 -4.48 13.66
C ASP A 109 8.58 -3.68 14.09
N ILE A 110 8.40 -2.45 13.58
CA ILE A 110 7.20 -1.64 13.83
C ILE A 110 6.01 -2.09 12.97
N ALA A 111 6.25 -2.80 11.86
CA ALA A 111 5.18 -3.28 11.01
C ALA A 111 4.25 -4.23 11.79
N ALA A 112 2.97 -4.25 11.41
CA ALA A 112 1.92 -4.93 12.16
C ALA A 112 2.30 -6.39 12.50
N GLU A 113 2.28 -6.70 13.80
CA GLU A 113 2.53 -8.04 14.35
C GLU A 113 3.78 -8.73 13.76
N TRP A 114 4.88 -7.97 13.54
CA TRP A 114 6.14 -8.47 12.97
C TRP A 114 6.66 -9.74 13.67
N SER A 115 6.46 -9.86 14.99
CA SER A 115 6.84 -11.05 15.76
C SER A 115 6.14 -12.35 15.36
N LEU A 116 5.09 -12.29 14.53
CA LEU A 116 4.42 -13.46 13.96
C LEU A 116 5.00 -13.90 12.61
N VAL A 117 5.90 -13.10 12.01
CA VAL A 117 6.54 -13.43 10.73
C VAL A 117 7.58 -14.54 10.97
N PRO A 118 7.55 -15.66 10.24
CA PRO A 118 8.58 -16.69 10.36
C PRO A 118 9.98 -16.18 10.01
N ASP A 119 11.01 -16.59 10.76
CA ASP A 119 12.41 -16.11 10.62
C ASP A 119 12.93 -16.09 9.17
N TYR A 120 12.59 -17.11 8.37
CA TYR A 120 13.04 -17.18 6.98
C TYR A 120 12.36 -16.13 6.08
N MET A 121 11.09 -15.79 6.35
CA MET A 121 10.38 -14.71 5.66
C MET A 121 10.92 -13.37 6.12
N GLU A 122 11.16 -13.22 7.43
CA GLU A 122 11.75 -12.02 8.01
C GLU A 122 13.07 -11.67 7.32
N SER A 123 14.03 -12.60 7.34
CA SER A 123 15.34 -12.39 6.69
C SER A 123 15.19 -11.97 5.23
N ARG A 124 14.23 -12.58 4.52
CA ARG A 124 14.02 -12.27 3.10
C ARG A 124 13.39 -10.89 2.88
N LEU A 125 12.42 -10.50 3.72
CA LEU A 125 11.81 -9.17 3.66
C LEU A 125 12.85 -8.08 3.96
N VAL A 126 13.73 -8.31 4.94
CA VAL A 126 14.84 -7.40 5.27
C VAL A 126 15.77 -7.23 4.07
N ASP A 127 16.18 -8.32 3.42
CA ASP A 127 17.03 -8.27 2.23
C ASP A 127 16.37 -7.45 1.10
N ILE A 128 15.11 -7.75 0.79
CA ILE A 128 14.34 -7.04 -0.25
C ILE A 128 14.26 -5.54 0.07
N LEU A 129 13.96 -5.17 1.32
CA LEU A 129 13.84 -3.77 1.73
C LEU A 129 15.19 -3.06 1.71
N ASN A 130 16.30 -3.75 2.02
CA ASN A 130 17.64 -3.18 1.89
C ASN A 130 18.01 -2.92 0.43
N GLU A 131 17.73 -3.88 -0.47
CA GLU A 131 17.96 -3.78 -1.91
C GLU A 131 17.11 -2.68 -2.58
N HIS A 132 15.92 -2.40 -2.02
CA HIS A 132 14.93 -1.50 -2.60
C HIS A 132 14.51 -0.33 -1.68
N SER A 133 15.39 0.09 -0.77
CA SER A 133 15.13 1.17 0.20
C SER A 133 14.98 2.56 -0.42
N ASN A 134 15.43 2.77 -1.66
CA ASN A 134 15.24 4.03 -2.37
C ASN A 134 13.87 4.08 -3.07
N TYR A 135 12.84 4.42 -2.31
CA TYR A 135 11.47 4.47 -2.81
C TYR A 135 11.32 5.55 -3.89
N ASP A 136 10.94 5.11 -5.09
CA ASP A 136 10.52 6.00 -6.17
C ASP A 136 9.12 6.59 -5.93
N LEU A 137 8.62 7.37 -6.89
CA LEU A 137 7.28 7.97 -6.78
C LEU A 137 6.17 6.93 -6.75
N TYR A 138 6.28 5.79 -7.45
CA TYR A 138 5.26 4.74 -7.39
C TYR A 138 5.19 4.15 -5.98
N ASN A 139 6.34 3.79 -5.39
CA ASN A 139 6.41 3.27 -4.02
C ASN A 139 5.78 4.26 -3.03
N LYS A 140 6.16 5.54 -3.11
CA LYS A 140 5.64 6.59 -2.23
C LYS A 140 4.13 6.78 -2.37
N VAL A 141 3.62 6.93 -3.59
CA VAL A 141 2.18 7.14 -3.83
C VAL A 141 1.39 5.93 -3.34
N ILE A 142 1.80 4.70 -3.70
CA ILE A 142 1.06 3.48 -3.34
C ILE A 142 1.07 3.27 -1.82
N THR A 143 2.22 3.45 -1.17
CA THR A 143 2.33 3.40 0.30
C THR A 143 1.37 4.39 0.96
N LEU A 144 1.33 5.63 0.48
CA LEU A 144 0.40 6.61 1.03
C LEU A 144 -1.06 6.24 0.78
N CYS A 145 -1.39 5.78 -0.44
CA CYS A 145 -2.74 5.39 -0.81
C CYS A 145 -3.29 4.21 0.01
N ASP A 146 -2.43 3.25 0.39
CA ASP A 146 -2.80 2.16 1.31
C ASP A 146 -3.32 2.69 2.66
N ALA A 147 -2.81 3.83 3.11
CA ALA A 147 -3.28 4.52 4.32
C ALA A 147 -4.41 5.54 4.08
N LEU A 148 -4.81 5.77 2.83
CA LEU A 148 -5.87 6.71 2.43
C LEU A 148 -7.09 6.03 1.83
N ALA A 149 -7.12 4.70 1.79
CA ALA A 149 -8.23 3.90 1.32
C ALA A 149 -8.63 2.87 2.38
N ASP A 150 -9.93 2.74 2.58
CA ASP A 150 -10.60 1.64 3.29
C ASP A 150 -11.41 0.83 2.25
N ALA A 151 -12.07 -0.26 2.68
CA ALA A 151 -12.94 -1.03 1.80
C ALA A 151 -14.16 -0.23 1.31
N ASP A 152 -14.67 0.70 2.12
CA ASP A 152 -15.88 1.47 1.83
C ASP A 152 -15.60 2.80 1.09
N GLY A 153 -14.33 3.17 0.88
CA GLY A 153 -13.95 4.38 0.16
C GLY A 153 -12.65 5.00 0.64
N PHE A 154 -12.48 6.30 0.37
CA PHE A 154 -11.30 7.05 0.82
C PHE A 154 -11.45 7.55 2.26
N THR A 155 -10.33 7.63 2.96
CA THR A 155 -10.24 8.00 4.37
C THR A 155 -9.11 9.00 4.61
N THR A 156 -9.04 9.56 5.81
CA THR A 156 -7.91 10.42 6.22
C THR A 156 -6.84 9.61 6.93
N LEU A 157 -5.58 10.08 6.88
CA LEU A 157 -4.49 9.46 7.65
C LEU A 157 -4.85 9.42 9.13
N GLU A 158 -5.39 10.51 9.67
CA GLU A 158 -5.78 10.61 11.07
C GLU A 158 -6.77 9.50 11.46
N ARG A 159 -7.79 9.27 10.62
CA ARG A 159 -8.79 8.21 10.86
C ARG A 159 -8.17 6.82 10.73
N ARG A 160 -7.47 6.55 9.63
CA ARG A 160 -6.87 5.24 9.35
C ARG A 160 -5.86 4.83 10.42
N LEU A 161 -4.93 5.73 10.76
CA LEU A 161 -3.86 5.45 11.72
C LEU A 161 -4.41 5.21 13.13
N ILE A 162 -5.44 5.96 13.55
CA ILE A 162 -6.13 5.72 14.84
C ILE A 162 -6.90 4.40 14.81
N SER A 163 -7.65 4.11 13.74
CA SER A 163 -8.39 2.85 13.61
C SER A 163 -7.48 1.63 13.69
N VAL A 164 -6.34 1.66 12.97
CA VAL A 164 -5.33 0.59 13.03
C VAL A 164 -4.74 0.47 14.43
N GLY A 165 -4.39 1.59 15.07
CA GLY A 165 -3.87 1.60 16.44
C GLY A 165 -4.85 1.07 17.49
N LEU A 166 -6.16 1.27 17.31
CA LEU A 166 -7.19 0.72 18.19
C LEU A 166 -7.37 -0.79 18.01
N ARG A 167 -7.34 -1.29 16.76
CA ARG A 167 -7.49 -2.73 16.45
C ARG A 167 -6.28 -3.58 16.85
N HIS A 168 -5.08 -3.06 16.62
CA HIS A 168 -3.84 -3.83 16.75
C HIS A 168 -2.95 -3.37 17.92
N GLY A 169 -3.35 -2.31 18.62
CA GLY A 169 -2.55 -1.69 19.67
C GLY A 169 -1.49 -0.73 19.10
N THR A 170 -0.71 -0.15 20.02
CA THR A 170 0.41 0.75 19.69
C THR A 170 1.68 0.32 20.41
N THR A 171 2.83 0.69 19.86
CA THR A 171 4.16 0.41 20.41
C THR A 171 4.91 1.72 20.67
N SER A 172 6.08 1.66 21.30
CA SER A 172 6.99 2.81 21.47
C SER A 172 7.38 3.48 20.16
N HIS A 173 7.18 2.79 19.03
CA HIS A 173 7.61 3.21 17.71
C HIS A 173 6.47 3.53 16.75
N THR A 174 5.20 3.33 17.14
CA THR A 174 4.03 3.68 16.31
C THR A 174 4.10 5.12 15.78
N SER A 175 4.58 6.06 16.61
CA SER A 175 4.73 7.47 16.19
C SER A 175 5.75 7.67 15.06
N LEU A 176 6.79 6.82 14.95
CA LEU A 176 7.76 6.86 13.86
C LEU A 176 7.09 6.40 12.55
N HIS A 177 6.35 5.29 12.62
CA HIS A 177 5.61 4.76 11.48
C HIS A 177 4.62 5.78 10.92
N TRP A 178 3.86 6.46 11.80
CA TRP A 178 2.95 7.53 11.40
C TRP A 178 3.69 8.71 10.75
N LYS A 179 4.84 9.12 11.29
CA LYS A 179 5.68 10.16 10.68
C LYS A 179 6.19 9.77 9.29
N GLY A 180 6.38 8.48 9.02
CA GLY A 180 6.68 7.98 7.67
C GLY A 180 5.60 8.38 6.67
N PHE A 181 4.33 8.08 6.97
CA PHE A 181 3.20 8.46 6.11
C PHE A 181 3.10 9.99 5.93
N TYR A 182 3.25 10.77 7.00
CA TYR A 182 3.22 12.24 6.91
C TYR A 182 4.40 12.82 6.11
N THR A 183 5.59 12.21 6.20
CA THR A 183 6.75 12.58 5.38
C THR A 183 6.43 12.36 3.90
N ILE A 184 5.94 11.17 3.55
CA ILE A 184 5.54 10.84 2.17
C ILE A 184 4.45 11.80 1.68
N LYS A 185 3.41 12.04 2.50
CA LYS A 185 2.34 12.99 2.18
C LYS A 185 2.87 14.40 1.91
N THR A 186 3.74 14.91 2.78
CA THR A 186 4.32 16.26 2.63
C THR A 186 5.16 16.37 1.36
N GLU A 187 5.97 15.36 1.06
CA GLU A 187 6.74 15.29 -0.19
C GLU A 187 5.80 15.34 -1.40
N LEU A 188 4.79 14.45 -1.47
CA LEU A 188 3.87 14.39 -2.60
C LEU A 188 3.05 15.68 -2.75
N GLU A 189 2.54 16.26 -1.66
CA GLU A 189 1.82 17.55 -1.69
C GLU A 189 2.72 18.69 -2.18
N SER A 190 4.03 18.67 -1.91
CA SER A 190 4.97 19.67 -2.45
C SER A 190 5.17 19.56 -3.97
N LEU A 191 5.14 18.34 -4.52
CA LEU A 191 5.23 18.09 -5.96
C LEU A 191 3.91 18.43 -6.67
N ILE A 192 2.79 18.26 -5.98
CA ILE A 192 1.43 18.49 -6.49
C ILE A 192 1.00 19.97 -6.36
N GLY A 193 1.49 20.67 -5.33
CA GLY A 193 1.16 22.08 -5.07
C GLY A 193 -0.20 22.31 -4.38
N LYS A 194 -0.86 21.24 -3.90
CA LYS A 194 -2.13 21.29 -3.16
C LYS A 194 -2.25 20.06 -2.25
N SER A 195 -3.23 20.08 -1.35
CA SER A 195 -3.41 18.94 -0.45
C SER A 195 -3.88 17.69 -1.19
N ILE A 196 -3.35 16.53 -0.83
CA ILE A 196 -3.67 15.23 -1.44
C ILE A 196 -5.15 14.90 -1.31
N TYR A 197 -5.79 15.32 -0.22
CA TYR A 197 -7.21 15.08 0.04
C TYR A 197 -8.12 15.76 -1.00
N THR A 198 -7.66 16.83 -1.65
CA THR A 198 -8.43 17.49 -2.73
C THR A 198 -8.56 16.62 -3.98
N LEU A 199 -7.73 15.59 -4.11
CA LEU A 199 -7.77 14.63 -5.20
C LEU A 199 -8.63 13.41 -4.88
N LEU A 200 -9.09 13.25 -3.64
CA LEU A 200 -9.84 12.07 -3.18
C LEU A 200 -11.32 12.45 -3.00
N PRO A 201 -12.20 12.16 -3.97
CA PRO A 201 -13.61 12.52 -3.87
C PRO A 201 -14.26 11.84 -2.67
N ASP A 202 -15.20 12.52 -2.02
CA ASP A 202 -15.96 11.99 -0.88
C ASP A 202 -15.12 11.61 0.35
N VAL A 203 -13.82 11.92 0.41
CA VAL A 203 -12.97 11.60 1.59
C VAL A 203 -13.53 12.21 2.88
N GLU A 204 -14.21 13.35 2.79
CA GLU A 204 -14.90 13.99 3.92
C GLU A 204 -16.00 13.12 4.54
N LYS A 205 -16.61 12.20 3.77
CA LYS A 205 -17.65 11.29 4.28
C LYS A 205 -17.13 10.40 5.40
N SER A 206 -15.87 9.97 5.30
CA SER A 206 -15.21 9.17 6.33
C SER A 206 -15.14 9.87 7.71
N ILE A 207 -15.27 11.19 7.75
CA ILE A 207 -15.26 11.97 9.01
C ILE A 207 -16.60 11.84 9.74
N TYR A 208 -17.70 11.61 9.00
CA TYR A 208 -19.04 11.52 9.58
C TYR A 208 -19.41 10.11 10.05
N GLU A 209 -18.64 9.10 9.66
CA GLU A 209 -18.89 7.70 9.99
C GLU A 209 -18.30 7.32 11.35
N ASN A 210 -18.96 6.40 12.06
CA ASN A 210 -18.38 5.83 13.26
C ASN A 210 -17.15 4.97 12.91
N MET A 211 -16.16 4.95 13.78
CA MET A 211 -14.98 4.11 13.60
C MET A 211 -15.26 2.73 14.20
N GLU A 212 -15.23 1.70 13.38
CA GLU A 212 -15.32 0.31 13.83
C GLU A 212 -13.90 -0.20 14.14
N TYR A 213 -13.68 -0.63 15.39
CA TYR A 213 -12.41 -1.14 15.89
C TYR A 213 -12.62 -2.29 16.87
#